data_AF-A0A1V2H051-F1
#
_entry.id   AF-A0A1V2H051-F1
#
_cell.length_a   1.000
_cell.length_b   1.000
_cell.length_c   1.000
_cell.angle_alpha   90.00
_cell.angle_beta   90.00
_cell.angle_gamma   90.00
#
_symmetry.space_group_name_H-M   'P 1'
#
loop_
_entity.id
_entity.type
_entity.pdbx_description
1 polymer ?
#
loop_
_entity_poly.entity_id
_entity_poly.type
_entity_poly.pdbx_seq_one_letter_code
_entity_poly.pdbx_strand_id
1 'polypeptide(L)'
;MDTFLPALMLLSGGAFINTRANVPELRPASEAADLTWRLLSRLAFYLWIGLLLWGAYQRPLLTVLLGFGLSLAFNVLLAARGPKAIWPGLSMLLSLLGILLGVWTVLGLEL
;
A
#
# COMPACT_ATOMS: atom_id res chain seq x y z
N MET A 1 -9.14 -10.32 -14.52
CA MET A 1 -9.69 -9.86 -13.21
C MET A 1 -9.12 -8.49 -12.93
N ASP A 2 -9.94 -7.52 -12.50
CA ASP A 2 -9.47 -6.15 -12.24
C ASP A 2 -8.56 -6.10 -10.99
N THR A 3 -7.29 -5.78 -11.21
CA THR A 3 -6.25 -5.74 -10.18
C THR A 3 -6.00 -4.33 -9.64
N PHE A 4 -6.62 -3.30 -10.24
CA PHE A 4 -6.39 -1.89 -9.91
C PHE A 4 -6.80 -1.54 -8.48
N LEU A 5 -8.04 -1.88 -8.09
CA LEU A 5 -8.54 -1.55 -6.75
C LEU A 5 -7.78 -2.28 -5.63
N PRO A 6 -7.52 -3.60 -5.73
CA PRO A 6 -6.67 -4.29 -4.76
C PRO A 6 -5.26 -3.70 -4.69
N ALA A 7 -4.63 -3.37 -5.83
CA ALA A 7 -3.30 -2.77 -5.84
C ALA A 7 -3.27 -1.45 -5.06
N LEU A 8 -4.24 -0.55 -5.30
CA LEU A 8 -4.35 0.71 -4.56
C LEU A 8 -4.50 0.50 -3.06
N MET A 9 -5.40 -0.39 -2.64
CA MET A 9 -5.64 -0.66 -1.21
C MET A 9 -4.40 -1.21 -0.52
N LEU A 10 -3.70 -2.16 -1.15
CA LEU A 10 -2.51 -2.80 -0.59
C LEU A 10 -1.32 -1.83 -0.50
N LEU A 11 -1.06 -1.06 -1.56
CA LEU A 11 -0.01 -0.02 -1.57
C LEU A 11 -0.27 1.03 -0.48
N SER A 12 -1.51 1.52 -0.39
CA SER A 12 -1.94 2.47 0.64
C SER A 12 -1.74 1.91 2.05
N GLY A 13 -2.25 0.70 2.31
CA GLY A 13 -2.16 0.08 3.64
C GLY A 13 -0.72 -0.20 4.06
N GLY A 14 0.10 -0.70 3.14
CA GLY A 14 1.53 -0.93 3.36
C GLY A 14 2.27 0.36 3.73
N ALA A 15 2.03 1.45 3.00
CA ALA A 15 2.57 2.77 3.31
C ALA A 15 2.03 3.35 4.63
N PHE A 16 0.72 3.23 4.86
CA PHE A 16 0.05 3.79 6.03
C PHE A 16 0.58 3.20 7.35
N ILE A 17 0.80 1.89 7.40
CA ILE A 17 1.36 1.23 8.60
C ILE A 17 2.69 1.86 9.01
N ASN A 18 3.56 2.22 8.06
CA ASN A 18 4.85 2.82 8.35
C ASN A 18 4.76 4.23 8.97
N THR A 19 3.63 4.93 8.83
CA THR A 19 3.40 6.22 9.52
C THR A 19 3.42 6.08 11.05
N ARG A 20 3.27 4.85 11.57
CA ARG A 20 3.35 4.52 13.00
C ARG A 20 4.73 4.01 13.44
N ALA A 21 5.75 4.06 12.57
CA ALA A 21 7.10 3.56 12.86
C ALA A 21 7.82 4.25 14.04
N ASN A 22 7.31 5.38 14.52
CA ASN A 22 7.82 6.05 15.72
C ASN A 22 7.53 5.29 17.02
N VAL A 23 6.64 4.29 16.99
CA VAL A 23 6.40 3.40 18.14
C VAL A 23 7.55 2.39 18.20
N PRO A 24 8.43 2.42 19.22
CA PRO A 24 9.62 1.56 19.27
C PRO A 24 9.28 0.07 19.22
N GLU A 25 8.16 -0.32 19.84
CA GLU A 25 7.62 -1.69 19.88
C GLU A 25 7.26 -2.26 18.50
N LEU A 26 7.12 -1.38 17.50
CA LEU A 26 6.85 -1.77 16.11
C LEU A 26 8.11 -1.82 15.24
N ARG A 27 9.29 -1.49 15.76
CA ARG A 27 10.49 -1.52 14.91
C ARG A 27 10.99 -2.95 14.78
N PRO A 28 11.31 -3.41 13.55
CA PRO A 28 12.01 -4.67 13.37
C PRO A 28 13.30 -4.70 14.21
N ALA A 29 13.61 -5.85 14.81
CA ALA A 29 14.79 -6.01 15.65
C ALA A 29 16.11 -5.90 14.86
N SER A 30 16.08 -6.24 13.56
CA SER A 30 17.23 -6.10 12.66
C SER A 30 17.22 -4.74 11.98
N GLU A 31 18.35 -4.04 11.99
CA GLU A 31 18.53 -2.76 11.29
C GLU A 31 18.26 -2.88 9.79
N ALA A 32 18.68 -3.98 9.16
CA ALA A 32 18.44 -4.23 7.75
C ALA A 32 16.93 -4.37 7.46
N ALA A 33 16.18 -5.01 8.36
CA ALA A 33 14.74 -5.16 8.22
C ALA A 33 14.01 -3.81 8.43
N ASP A 34 14.44 -2.99 9.39
CA ASP A 34 13.89 -1.64 9.59
C ASP A 34 14.15 -0.73 8.39
N LEU A 35 15.37 -0.76 7.83
CA LEU A 35 15.70 -0.03 6.60
C LEU A 35 14.84 -0.49 5.42
N THR A 36 14.76 -1.81 5.21
CA THR A 36 13.97 -2.42 4.14
C THR A 36 12.50 -2.02 4.25
N TRP A 37 11.93 -2.11 5.44
CA TRP A 37 10.55 -1.71 5.70
C TRP A 37 10.32 -0.24 5.35
N ARG A 38 11.17 0.68 5.82
CA ARG A 38 11.06 2.12 5.53
C ARG A 38 11.15 2.42 4.03
N LEU A 39 12.10 1.80 3.32
CA LEU A 39 12.27 2.00 1.88
C LEU A 39 11.06 1.47 1.11
N LEU A 40 10.62 0.25 1.43
CA LEU A 40 9.50 -0.40 0.77
C LEU A 40 8.18 0.35 0.99
N SER A 41 7.93 0.85 2.20
CA SER A 41 6.74 1.65 2.50
C SER A 41 6.74 3.01 1.80
N ARG A 42 7.90 3.69 1.69
CA ARG A 42 8.03 4.92 0.90
C ARG A 42 7.78 4.67 -0.58
N LEU A 43 8.36 3.60 -1.12
CA LEU A 43 8.13 3.20 -2.50
C LEU A 43 6.64 2.91 -2.74
N ALA A 44 5.99 2.17 -1.84
CA ALA A 44 4.57 1.87 -1.93
C ALA A 44 3.71 3.13 -1.93
N PHE A 45 4.05 4.14 -1.12
CA PHE A 45 3.35 5.43 -1.11
C PHE A 45 3.46 6.15 -2.46
N TYR A 46 4.67 6.27 -3.02
CA TYR A 46 4.86 6.92 -4.32
C TYR A 46 4.15 6.17 -5.46
N LEU A 47 4.19 4.84 -5.44
CA LEU A 47 3.49 4.03 -6.42
C LEU A 47 1.97 4.09 -6.26
N TRP A 48 1.44 4.25 -5.04
CA TRP A 48 0.01 4.49 -4.84
C TRP A 48 -0.43 5.81 -5.49
N ILE A 49 0.34 6.89 -5.30
CA ILE A 49 0.08 8.18 -5.99
C ILE A 49 0.19 7.99 -7.51
N GLY A 50 1.26 7.35 -7.97
CA GLY A 50 1.47 7.09 -9.40
C GLY A 50 0.32 6.31 -10.03
N LEU A 51 -0.20 5.30 -9.33
CA LEU A 51 -1.30 4.47 -9.80
C LEU A 51 -2.63 5.24 -9.81
N LEU A 52 -2.87 6.16 -8.86
CA LEU A 52 -4.01 7.09 -8.90
C LEU A 52 -3.94 8.02 -10.12
N LEU A 53 -2.77 8.60 -10.39
CA LEU A 53 -2.56 9.49 -11.55
C LEU A 53 -2.73 8.74 -12.87
N TRP A 54 -2.12 7.55 -12.97
CA TRP A 54 -2.29 6.66 -14.11
C TRP A 54 -3.75 6.25 -14.29
N GLY A 55 -4.45 5.90 -13.21
CA GLY A 55 -5.86 5.55 -13.22
C GLY A 55 -6.74 6.72 -13.67
N ALA A 56 -6.46 7.94 -13.22
CA ALA A 56 -7.18 9.14 -13.66
C ALA A 56 -7.03 9.42 -15.16
N TYR A 57 -5.92 8.98 -15.76
CA TYR A 57 -5.67 9.09 -17.20
C TYR A 57 -6.30 7.95 -18.01
N GLN A 58 -6.30 6.72 -17.48
CA GLN A 58 -6.64 5.50 -18.25
C GLN A 58 -7.99 4.85 -17.92
N ARG A 59 -8.61 5.19 -16.78
CA ARG A 59 -9.81 4.51 -16.25
C ARG A 59 -10.93 5.53 -16.02
N PRO A 60 -12.20 5.10 -15.95
CA PRO A 60 -13.30 5.98 -15.56
C PRO A 60 -13.03 6.64 -14.20
N LEU A 61 -13.25 7.95 -14.11
CA LEU A 61 -12.95 8.73 -12.90
C LEU A 61 -13.62 8.16 -11.64
N LEU A 62 -14.84 7.63 -11.77
CA LEU A 62 -15.55 6.99 -10.66
C LEU A 62 -14.77 5.82 -10.06
N THR A 63 -14.12 4.98 -10.88
CA THR A 63 -13.30 3.85 -10.41
C THR A 63 -12.11 4.34 -9.60
N VAL A 64 -11.48 5.45 -10.02
CA VAL A 64 -10.35 6.06 -9.31
C VAL A 64 -10.80 6.63 -7.96
N LEU A 65 -11.93 7.35 -7.93
CA LEU A 65 -12.52 7.86 -6.70
C LEU A 65 -12.90 6.74 -5.73
N LEU A 66 -13.44 5.63 -6.23
CA LEU A 66 -13.71 4.44 -5.42
C LEU A 66 -12.42 3.82 -4.88
N GLY A 67 -11.37 3.68 -5.69
CA GLY A 67 -10.07 3.16 -5.24
C GLY A 67 -9.42 4.03 -4.17
N PHE A 68 -9.49 5.35 -4.33
CA PHE A 68 -9.05 6.30 -3.30
C PHE A 68 -9.88 6.16 -2.02
N GLY A 69 -11.21 6.17 -2.12
CA GLY A 69 -12.12 6.02 -0.97
C GLY A 69 -11.90 4.70 -0.22
N LEU A 70 -11.78 3.58 -0.94
CA LEU A 70 -11.49 2.27 -0.35
C LEU A 70 -10.12 2.22 0.33
N SER A 71 -9.11 2.88 -0.24
CA SER A 71 -7.79 3.02 0.39
C SER A 71 -7.87 3.75 1.73
N LEU A 72 -8.62 4.85 1.79
CA LEU A 72 -8.84 5.59 3.03
C LEU A 72 -9.64 4.77 4.06
N ALA A 73 -10.72 4.12 3.63
CA ALA A 73 -11.52 3.26 4.50
C ALA A 73 -10.68 2.11 5.08
N PHE A 74 -9.83 1.50 4.25
CA PHE A 74 -8.91 0.45 4.70
C PHE A 74 -7.89 0.98 5.72
N ASN A 75 -7.32 2.15 5.50
CA ASN A 75 -6.41 2.79 6.46
C ASN A 75 -7.11 3.11 7.79
N VAL A 76 -8.38 3.53 7.77
CA VAL A 76 -9.19 3.72 8.99
C VAL A 76 -9.38 2.40 9.74
N LEU A 77 -9.67 1.31 9.04
CA LEU A 77 -9.78 -0.02 9.65
C LEU A 77 -8.45 -0.46 10.28
N LEU A 78 -7.33 -0.22 9.60
CA LEU A 78 -6.00 -0.49 10.17
C LEU A 78 -5.79 0.36 11.43
N ALA A 79 -6.01 1.67 11.35
CA ALA A 79 -5.84 2.60 12.47
C ALA A 79 -6.64 2.18 13.70
N ALA A 80 -7.89 1.75 13.52
CA ALA A 80 -8.78 1.30 14.59
C ALA A 80 -8.27 0.05 15.34
N ARG A 81 -7.40 -0.77 14.71
CA ARG A 81 -6.84 -1.97 15.35
C ARG A 81 -5.67 -1.66 16.29
N GLY A 82 -5.15 -0.43 16.28
CA GLY A 82 -4.00 -0.02 17.08
C GLY A 82 -2.68 -0.70 16.67
N PRO A 83 -1.56 -0.26 17.25
CA PRO A 83 -0.23 -0.81 16.95
C PRO A 83 -0.14 -2.29 17.37
N LYS A 84 0.43 -3.16 16.52
CA LYS A 84 0.76 -4.54 16.88
C LYS A 84 2.12 -4.96 16.34
N ALA A 85 2.85 -5.82 17.05
CA ALA A 85 4.18 -6.28 16.65
C ALA A 85 4.27 -6.89 15.23
N ILE A 86 3.17 -7.44 14.70
CA ILE A 86 3.12 -8.00 13.34
C ILE A 86 3.06 -6.95 12.21
N TRP A 87 2.84 -5.67 12.54
CA TRP A 87 2.59 -4.61 11.57
C TRP A 87 3.72 -4.40 10.55
N PRO A 88 5.01 -4.45 10.91
CA PRO A 88 6.08 -4.31 9.92
C PRO A 88 6.06 -5.41 8.87
N GLY A 89 5.89 -6.66 9.31
CA GLY A 89 5.77 -7.82 8.41
C GLY A 89 4.56 -7.68 7.49
N LEU A 90 3.41 -7.33 8.05
CA LEU A 90 2.19 -7.09 7.27
C LEU A 90 2.38 -5.96 6.27
N SER A 91 2.98 -4.84 6.68
CA SER A 91 3.25 -3.70 5.81
C SER A 91 4.13 -4.07 4.63
N MET A 92 5.23 -4.78 4.87
CA MET A 92 6.09 -5.27 3.79
C MET A 92 5.35 -6.20 2.83
N LEU A 93 4.51 -7.11 3.36
CA LEU A 93 3.70 -8.00 2.53
C LEU A 93 2.68 -7.23 1.68
N LEU A 94 1.93 -6.30 2.28
CA LEU A 94 0.97 -5.45 1.58
C LEU A 94 1.66 -4.61 0.50
N SER A 95 2.81 -4.00 0.82
CA SER A 95 3.59 -3.23 -0.14
C SER A 95 4.08 -4.10 -1.30
N LEU A 96 4.65 -5.28 -1.03
CA LEU A 96 5.13 -6.18 -2.07
C LEU A 96 3.99 -6.63 -3.01
N LEU A 97 2.88 -7.12 -2.44
CA LEU A 97 1.72 -7.55 -3.21
C LEU A 97 1.10 -6.38 -3.99
N GLY A 98 0.99 -5.21 -3.37
CA GLY A 98 0.49 -4.00 -4.01
C GLY A 98 1.35 -3.57 -5.20
N ILE A 99 2.69 -3.67 -5.08
CA ILE A 99 3.62 -3.38 -6.18
C ILE A 99 3.41 -4.37 -7.32
N LEU A 100 3.38 -5.67 -7.02
CA LEU A 100 3.22 -6.71 -8.04
C LEU A 100 1.89 -6.54 -8.80
N LEU A 101 0.79 -6.31 -8.08
CA LEU A 101 -0.50 -6.06 -8.69
C LEU A 101 -0.52 -4.74 -9.47
N GLY A 102 0.06 -3.66 -8.95
CA GLY A 102 0.13 -2.38 -9.65
C GLY A 102 0.90 -2.46 -10.97
N VAL A 103 2.04 -3.17 -10.96
CA VAL A 103 2.81 -3.46 -12.17
C VAL A 103 1.98 -4.28 -13.16
N TRP A 104 1.32 -5.34 -12.68
CA TRP A 104 0.45 -6.18 -13.51
C TRP A 104 -0.68 -5.37 -14.16
N THR A 105 -1.34 -4.48 -13.41
CA THR A 105 -2.38 -3.58 -13.90
C THR A 105 -1.86 -2.65 -14.99
N VAL A 106 -0.70 -2.02 -14.78
CA VAL A 106 -0.14 -1.03 -15.72
C VAL A 106 0.37 -1.68 -17.01
N LEU A 107 0.97 -2.87 -16.91
CA LEU A 107 1.47 -3.61 -18.07
C LEU A 107 0.35 -4.29 -18.88
N GLY A 108 -0.90 -4.23 -18.43
CA GLY A 108 -2.03 -4.80 -19.16
C GLY A 108 -1.95 -6.32 -19.29
N LEU A 109 -1.35 -7.01 -18.31
CA LEU A 109 -1.26 -8.48 -18.29
C LEU A 109 -2.61 -9.14 -17.94
N GLU A 110 -3.72 -8.45 -18.17
CA GLU A 110 -5.07 -8.98 -18.04
C GLU A 110 -5.35 -9.88 -19.25
N LEU A 111 -5.10 -11.20 -19.09
CA LEU A 111 -5.55 -12.26 -20.02
C LEU A 111 -7.08 -12.34 -20.09
#